data_AF-A0A6S6XSU5-F1
#
_entry.id   AF-A0A6S6XSU5-F1
#
_cell.length_a   1.000
_cell.length_b   1.000
_cell.length_c   1.000
_cell.angle_alpha   90.00
_cell.angle_beta   90.00
_cell.angle_gamma   90.00
#
_symmetry.space_group_name_H-M   'P 1'
#
loop_
_entity.id
_entity.type
_entity.pdbx_description
1 polymer ?
#
loop_
_entity_poly.entity_id
_entity_poly.type
_entity_poly.pdbx_seq_one_letter_code
_entity_poly.pdbx_strand_id
1 'polypeptide(L)'
;MKEIKAFIRQHRIADVLQALRQSGLCELATPGASCHNITVSQVQRPLASTDPTQQHYSMELAEAVVTEYKLELACADDAADALVDAIAKAAHTGQTEAGWIFVNDIQRAVEVR
;
A
#
# COMPACT_ATOMS: atom_id res chain seq x y z
N MET A 1 -12.83 7.40 10.67
CA MET A 1 -11.46 7.31 10.13
C MET A 1 -11.27 5.96 9.50
N LYS A 2 -10.45 5.87 8.44
CA LYS A 2 -10.13 4.61 7.78
C LYS A 2 -8.63 4.30 7.85
N GLU A 3 -8.30 3.03 7.90
CA GLU A 3 -6.98 2.51 7.60
C GLU A 3 -6.99 1.98 6.17
N ILE A 4 -6.06 2.44 5.34
CA ILE A 4 -5.80 1.86 4.02
C ILE A 4 -4.54 1.00 4.13
N LYS A 5 -4.66 -0.26 3.74
CA LYS A 5 -3.57 -1.24 3.68
C LYS A 5 -3.44 -1.79 2.27
N ALA A 6 -2.38 -1.39 1.58
CA ALA A 6 -2.14 -1.76 0.20
C ALA A 6 -0.90 -2.65 0.06
N PHE A 7 -1.03 -3.73 -0.69
CA PHE A 7 0.05 -4.63 -1.09
C PHE A 7 0.40 -4.32 -2.55
N ILE A 8 1.61 -3.80 -2.77
CA ILE A 8 2.01 -3.19 -4.04
C ILE A 8 3.26 -3.90 -4.56
N ARG A 9 3.35 -4.13 -5.87
CA ARG A 9 4.55 -4.70 -6.50
C ARG A 9 5.77 -3.81 -6.26
N GLN A 10 6.93 -4.43 -6.01
CA GLN A 10 8.16 -3.73 -5.62
C GLN A 10 8.53 -2.54 -6.52
N HIS A 11 8.35 -2.66 -7.83
CA HIS A 11 8.70 -1.62 -8.80
C HIS A 11 7.69 -0.45 -8.88
N ARG A 12 6.53 -0.52 -8.22
CA ARG A 12 5.48 0.52 -8.27
C ARG A 12 5.40 1.38 -7.00
N ILE A 13 6.06 0.99 -5.91
CA ILE A 13 5.94 1.71 -4.63
C ILE A 13 6.38 3.18 -4.75
N ALA A 14 7.41 3.47 -5.55
CA ALA A 14 7.89 4.82 -5.76
C ALA A 14 6.82 5.70 -6.43
N ASP A 15 6.14 5.17 -7.46
CA ASP A 15 5.06 5.84 -8.17
C ASP A 15 3.85 6.08 -7.25
N VAL A 16 3.52 5.09 -6.41
CA VAL A 16 2.42 5.21 -5.43
C VAL A 16 2.73 6.30 -4.40
N LEU A 17 3.94 6.31 -3.83
CA LEU A 17 4.36 7.36 -2.88
C LEU A 17 4.39 8.74 -3.53
N GLN A 18 4.72 8.84 -4.81
CA GLN A 18 4.63 10.08 -5.55
C GLN A 18 3.18 10.52 -5.78
N ALA A 19 2.30 9.61 -6.20
CA ALA A 19 0.88 9.89 -6.40
C ALA A 19 0.19 10.37 -5.12
N LEU A 20 0.51 9.76 -3.98
CA LEU A 20 0.00 10.19 -2.67
C LEU A 20 0.45 11.62 -2.33
N ARG A 21 1.72 11.97 -2.57
CA ARG A 21 2.22 13.34 -2.38
C ARG A 21 1.54 14.34 -3.32
N GLN A 22 1.33 13.96 -4.58
CA GLN A 22 0.69 14.82 -5.58
C GLN A 22 -0.81 14.98 -5.40
N SER A 23 -1.46 14.05 -4.68
CA SER A 23 -2.89 14.14 -4.40
C SER A 23 -3.28 15.35 -3.54
N GLY A 24 -2.33 15.90 -2.78
CA GLY A 24 -2.59 16.96 -1.79
C GLY A 24 -3.39 16.49 -0.57
N LEU A 25 -3.82 15.23 -0.53
CA LEU A 25 -4.58 14.62 0.57
C LEU A 25 -3.67 13.98 1.63
N CYS A 26 -2.45 13.61 1.25
CA CYS A 26 -1.43 12.99 2.09
C CYS A 26 -0.11 13.78 1.99
N GLU A 27 0.03 14.82 2.79
CA GLU A 27 1.32 15.50 2.97
C GLU A 27 2.04 14.96 4.21
N LEU A 28 3.24 14.40 4.01
CA LEU A 28 4.10 13.83 5.06
C LEU A 28 4.59 14.86 6.09
N ALA A 29 4.40 16.16 5.87
CA ALA A 29 5.05 17.23 6.62
C ALA A 29 4.13 18.37 7.09
N THR A 30 2.82 18.31 6.81
CA THR A 30 1.92 19.45 7.07
C THR A 30 0.87 19.11 8.14
N PRO A 31 0.85 19.83 9.27
CA PRO A 31 -0.22 19.72 10.27
C PRO A 31 -1.57 20.08 9.64
N GLY A 32 -2.51 19.13 9.62
CA GLY A 32 -3.84 19.30 9.02
C GLY A 32 -4.06 18.50 7.73
N ALA A 33 -3.08 17.72 7.26
CA ALA A 33 -3.30 16.76 6.18
C ALA A 33 -4.32 15.68 6.60
N SER A 34 -5.22 15.30 5.69
CA SER A 34 -6.30 14.31 5.91
C SER A 34 -5.80 12.86 6.10
N CYS A 35 -4.48 12.68 6.23
CA CYS A 35 -3.79 11.41 6.15
C CYS A 35 -2.58 11.41 7.09
N HIS A 36 -2.45 10.34 7.87
CA HIS A 36 -1.48 10.21 8.95
C HIS A 36 -0.78 8.84 8.88
N ASN A 37 0.41 8.77 9.48
CA ASN A 37 1.14 7.52 9.70
C ASN A 37 1.36 6.68 8.43
N ILE A 38 1.86 7.31 7.36
CA ILE A 38 2.25 6.59 6.14
C ILE A 38 3.47 5.73 6.45
N THR A 39 3.30 4.42 6.39
CA THR A 39 4.35 3.45 6.68
C THR A 39 4.46 2.45 5.55
N VAL A 40 5.70 2.05 5.25
CA VAL A 40 5.99 1.09 4.18
C VAL A 40 6.88 0.00 4.75
N SER A 41 6.50 -1.25 4.54
CA SER A 41 7.28 -2.42 4.94
C SER A 41 7.38 -3.40 3.77
N GLN A 42 8.54 -4.02 3.61
CA GLN A 42 8.71 -5.08 2.62
C GLN A 42 8.11 -6.37 3.17
N VAL A 43 7.33 -7.07 2.35
CA VAL A 43 6.66 -8.33 2.71
C VAL A 43 6.86 -9.37 1.61
N GLN A 44 6.74 -10.64 1.99
CA GLN A 44 6.77 -11.77 1.07
C GLN A 44 5.36 -12.36 0.94
N ARG A 45 4.87 -12.47 -0.30
CA ARG A 45 3.60 -13.15 -0.61
C ARG A 45 3.90 -14.51 -1.23
N PRO A 46 3.39 -15.63 -0.67
CA PRO A 46 3.44 -16.92 -1.33
C PRO A 46 2.78 -16.84 -2.71
N LEU A 47 3.47 -17.34 -3.73
CA LEU A 47 2.99 -17.30 -5.09
C LEU A 47 1.94 -18.41 -5.29
N ALA A 48 0.70 -18.03 -5.62
CA ALA A 48 -0.36 -18.98 -5.94
C ALA A 48 -0.35 -19.42 -7.43
N SER A 49 0.42 -18.74 -8.28
CA SER A 49 0.38 -18.83 -9.74
C SER A 49 1.70 -19.37 -10.33
N THR A 50 1.62 -20.08 -11.45
CA THR A 50 2.77 -20.72 -12.13
C THR A 50 3.64 -19.79 -12.99
N ASP A 51 3.48 -18.45 -12.92
CA ASP A 51 4.31 -17.52 -13.72
C ASP A 51 5.72 -17.35 -13.11
N PRO A 52 6.78 -17.84 -13.78
CA PRO A 52 8.11 -17.93 -13.21
C PRO A 52 8.91 -16.64 -13.27
N THR A 53 8.40 -15.58 -13.91
CA THR A 53 9.21 -14.39 -14.25
C THR A 53 9.48 -13.45 -13.08
N GLN A 54 8.77 -13.62 -11.96
CA GLN A 54 8.79 -12.71 -10.81
C GLN A 54 8.92 -13.44 -9.46
N GLN A 55 9.25 -14.74 -9.50
CA GLN A 55 9.35 -15.58 -8.31
C GLN A 55 10.79 -15.60 -7.75
N HIS A 56 10.89 -15.59 -6.43
CA HIS A 56 12.11 -15.97 -5.71
C HIS A 56 11.74 -17.05 -4.70
N TYR A 57 12.63 -18.01 -4.49
CA TYR A 57 12.39 -19.06 -3.49
C TYR A 57 12.86 -18.57 -2.12
N SER A 58 11.95 -18.50 -1.15
CA SER A 58 12.28 -18.14 0.23
C SER A 58 12.74 -19.38 0.98
N MET A 59 13.97 -19.36 1.49
CA MET A 59 14.49 -20.46 2.32
C MET A 59 13.80 -20.53 3.69
N GLU A 60 13.34 -19.40 4.21
CA GLU A 60 12.66 -19.32 5.51
C GLU A 60 11.25 -19.92 5.44
N LEU A 61 10.56 -19.71 4.33
CA LEU A 61 9.21 -20.23 4.11
C LEU A 61 9.19 -21.56 3.36
N ALA A 62 10.33 -21.98 2.79
CA ALA A 62 10.44 -23.13 1.89
C ALA A 62 9.43 -23.09 0.72
N GLU A 63 9.14 -21.88 0.21
CA GLU A 63 8.10 -21.64 -0.80
C GLU A 63 8.54 -20.61 -1.84
N ALA A 64 7.93 -20.69 -3.03
CA ALA A 64 8.04 -19.62 -4.02
C ALA A 64 7.26 -18.39 -3.55
N VAL A 65 7.92 -17.24 -3.52
CA VAL A 65 7.36 -15.98 -3.05
C VAL A 65 7.57 -14.85 -4.05
N VAL A 66 6.74 -13.83 -3.93
CA VAL A 66 6.87 -12.54 -4.59
C VAL A 66 7.13 -11.48 -3.53
N THR A 67 8.10 -10.62 -3.79
CA THR A 67 8.36 -9.44 -2.96
C THR A 67 7.34 -8.35 -3.27
N GLU A 68 6.66 -7.89 -2.24
CA GLU A 68 5.70 -6.78 -2.29
C GLU A 68 6.05 -5.75 -1.20
N TYR A 69 5.56 -4.53 -1.36
CA TYR A 69 5.54 -3.54 -0.30
C TYR A 69 4.14 -3.44 0.27
N LYS A 70 4.03 -3.60 1.59
CA LYS A 70 2.85 -3.26 2.36
C LYS A 70 2.93 -1.78 2.75
N LEU A 71 2.03 -0.99 2.17
CA LEU A 71 1.77 0.41 2.51
C LEU A 71 0.59 0.46 3.48
N GLU A 72 0.76 1.13 4.60
CA GLU A 72 -0.28 1.38 5.60
C GLU A 72 -0.38 2.89 5.85
N LEU A 73 -1.60 3.43 5.87
CA LEU A 73 -1.88 4.82 6.23
C LEU A 73 -3.27 4.94 6.85
N ALA A 74 -3.43 5.93 7.74
CA ALA A 74 -4.72 6.28 8.31
C ALA A 74 -5.23 7.58 7.66
N CYS A 75 -6.53 7.69 7.41
CA CYS A 75 -7.13 8.87 6.79
C CYS A 75 -8.53 9.19 7.31
N ALA A 76 -9.01 10.39 6.98
CA ALA A 76 -10.40 10.77 7.18
C ALA A 76 -11.34 9.95 6.25
N ASP A 77 -12.59 9.76 6.67
CA ASP A 77 -13.52 8.88 5.95
C ASP A 77 -13.88 9.39 4.55
N ASP A 78 -13.91 10.71 4.37
CA ASP A 78 -14.17 11.39 3.11
C ASP A 78 -12.99 11.36 2.14
N ALA A 79 -11.77 11.15 2.64
CA ALA A 79 -10.55 11.03 1.83
C ALA A 79 -10.28 9.59 1.37
N ALA A 80 -10.92 8.59 1.98
CA ALA A 80 -10.58 7.18 1.78
C ALA A 80 -10.71 6.73 0.32
N ASP A 81 -11.85 7.01 -0.32
CA ASP A 81 -12.10 6.58 -1.71
C ASP A 81 -11.14 7.24 -2.69
N ALA A 82 -10.86 8.53 -2.51
CA ALA A 82 -9.92 9.27 -3.35
C ALA A 82 -8.48 8.74 -3.23
N LEU A 83 -8.07 8.35 -2.00
CA LEU A 83 -6.76 7.75 -1.76
C LEU A 83 -6.66 6.33 -2.33
N VAL A 84 -7.71 5.51 -2.17
CA VAL A 84 -7.78 4.18 -2.78
C VAL A 84 -7.64 4.28 -4.30
N ASP A 85 -8.37 5.20 -4.94
CA ASP A 85 -8.28 5.43 -6.38
C ASP A 85 -6.88 5.87 -6.82
N ALA A 86 -6.24 6.77 -6.08
CA ALA A 86 -4.88 7.23 -6.38
C ALA A 86 -3.87 6.07 -6.27
N ILE A 87 -3.97 5.26 -5.21
CA ILE A 87 -3.10 4.09 -5.01
C ILE A 87 -3.36 3.06 -6.11
N ALA A 88 -4.61 2.74 -6.42
CA ALA A 88 -4.97 1.74 -7.44
C ALA A 88 -4.43 2.12 -8.82
N LYS A 89 -4.61 3.39 -9.23
CA LYS A 89 -4.09 3.91 -10.51
C LYS A 89 -2.56 3.85 -10.58
N ALA A 90 -1.87 4.27 -9.51
CA ALA A 90 -0.42 4.28 -9.46
C ALA A 90 0.20 2.88 -9.27
N ALA A 91 -0.51 1.95 -8.62
CA ALA A 91 -0.05 0.58 -8.42
C ALA A 91 -0.33 -0.34 -9.62
N HIS A 92 -1.22 0.05 -10.54
CA HIS A 92 -1.61 -0.77 -11.68
C HIS A 92 -0.41 -1.17 -12.54
N THR A 93 -0.26 -2.46 -12.83
CA THR A 93 0.86 -3.02 -13.63
C THR A 93 0.43 -3.51 -15.00
N GLY A 94 -0.87 -3.51 -15.32
CA GLY A 94 -1.43 -4.17 -16.50
C GLY A 94 -1.47 -5.71 -16.41
N GLN A 95 -1.02 -6.31 -15.29
CA GLN A 95 -1.11 -7.74 -15.03
C GLN A 95 -2.32 -8.08 -14.16
N THR A 96 -2.81 -9.32 -14.27
CA THR A 96 -3.98 -9.82 -13.53
C THR A 96 -3.79 -9.78 -12.01
N GLU A 97 -2.55 -9.94 -11.52
CA GLU A 97 -2.20 -9.91 -10.09
C GLU A 97 -1.28 -8.72 -9.75
N ALA A 98 -1.87 -7.53 -9.70
CA ALA A 98 -1.13 -6.28 -9.41
C ALA A 98 -1.00 -5.96 -7.91
N GLY A 99 -1.78 -6.60 -7.05
CA GLY A 99 -1.81 -6.34 -5.60
C GLY A 99 -3.22 -6.27 -5.04
N TRP A 100 -3.33 -5.88 -3.77
CA TRP A 100 -4.60 -5.73 -3.05
C TRP A 100 -4.63 -4.45 -2.25
N ILE A 101 -5.80 -3.85 -2.09
CA ILE A 101 -6.03 -2.72 -1.19
C ILE A 101 -7.19 -3.09 -0.26
N PHE A 102 -6.93 -3.01 1.03
CA PHE A 102 -7.92 -3.21 2.09
C PHE A 102 -8.22 -1.87 2.75
N VAL A 103 -9.49 -1.65 3.09
CA VAL A 103 -9.95 -0.48 3.83
C VAL A 103 -10.63 -0.97 5.10
N ASN A 104 -10.11 -0.56 6.25
CA ASN A 104 -10.65 -0.94 7.56
C ASN A 104 -11.17 0.29 8.30
N ASP A 105 -12.18 0.11 9.14
CA ASP A 105 -12.65 1.14 10.07
C ASP A 105 -11.69 1.31 11.25
N ILE A 106 -11.22 2.53 11.48
CA ILE A 106 -10.49 2.90 12.69
C ILE A 106 -11.47 3.47 13.70
N GLN A 107 -11.69 2.74 14.79
CA GLN A 107 -12.55 3.20 15.89
C GLN A 107 -11.90 4.31 16.72
N ARG A 108 -10.58 4.28 16.87
CA ARG A 108 -9.82 5.26 17.65
C ARG A 108 -8.38 5.35 17.16
N ALA A 109 -7.88 6.58 17.02
CA ALA A 109 -6.48 6.89 16.81
C ALA A 109 -6.01 7.84 17.93
N VAL A 110 -4.77 7.65 18.41
CA VAL A 110 -4.16 8.51 19.43
C VAL A 110 -2.76 8.87 18.95
N GLU A 111 -2.49 10.15 18.79
CA GLU A 111 -1.14 10.67 18.54
C GLU A 111 -0.34 10.60 19.85
N VAL A 112 0.81 9.92 19.83
CA VAL A 112 1.77 9.92 20.94
C VAL A 112 2.73 11.09 20.72
N ARG A 113 2.89 11.93 21.73
CA ARG A 113 3.80 13.08 21.73
C ARG A 113 4.96 12.86 22.70
#